data_AF-A0A0F8W8N3-F1
#
_entry.id   AF-A0A0F8W8N3-F1
#
_cell.length_a   1.000
_cell.length_b   1.000
_cell.length_c   1.000
_cell.angle_alpha   90.00
_cell.angle_beta   90.00
_cell.angle_gamma   90.00
#
_symmetry.space_group_name_H-M   'P 1'
#
loop_
_entity.id
_entity.type
_entity.pdbx_description
1 polymer ?
#
loop_
_entity_poly.entity_id
_entity_poly.type
_entity_poly.pdbx_seq_one_letter_code
_entity_poly.pdbx_strand_id
1 'polypeptide(L)' 'MKNILTIGYQIPGFSDQYKSITSNTSMSDGDVIVFCPDMSGEYHFDGYFEGKPKLTETSSREIERDSKHW' A
#
# COMPACT_ATOMS: atom_id res chain seq x y z
N MET A 1 15.93 16.26 11.61
CA MET A 1 15.68 14.80 11.57
C MET A 1 14.91 14.55 10.27
N LYS A 2 15.33 13.61 9.41
CA LYS A 2 14.62 13.38 8.15
C LYS A 2 13.35 12.55 8.41
N ASN A 3 12.23 12.92 7.80
CA ASN A 3 10.98 12.16 7.86
C ASN A 3 10.95 11.10 6.75
N ILE A 4 10.86 9.82 7.12
CA ILE A 4 10.86 8.67 6.20
C ILE A 4 9.44 8.10 6.15
N LEU A 5 8.64 8.48 5.15
CA LEU A 5 7.31 7.93 4.99
C LEU A 5 7.40 6.54 4.35
N THR A 6 6.84 5.53 5.00
CA THR A 6 6.83 4.15 4.50
C THR A 6 5.39 3.74 4.17
N ILE A 7 5.15 3.24 2.97
CA ILE A 7 3.81 2.94 2.46
C ILE A 7 3.70 1.45 2.16
N GLY A 8 2.78 0.79 2.88
CA GLY A 8 2.47 -0.63 2.79
C GLY A 8 3.63 -1.58 3.11
N TYR A 9 4.69 -1.06 3.75
CA TYR A 9 5.77 -1.84 4.34
C TYR A 9 6.23 -1.20 5.64
N GLN A 10 6.32 -1.98 6.71
CA GLN A 10 6.86 -1.52 7.98
C GLN A 10 8.36 -1.80 8.04
N ILE A 11 9.19 -0.75 8.02
CA ILE A 11 10.64 -0.90 8.21
C ILE A 11 10.92 -1.27 9.68
N PRO A 12 11.63 -2.39 9.95
CA PRO A 12 12.03 -2.74 11.31
C PRO A 12 12.82 -1.60 11.98
N GLY A 13 12.36 -1.16 13.15
CA GLY A 13 12.95 -0.04 13.88
C GLY A 13 12.43 1.36 13.50
N PHE A 14 11.51 1.47 12.53
CA PHE A 14 10.88 2.73 12.09
C PHE A 14 9.34 2.60 11.98
N SER A 15 8.71 1.92 12.95
CA SER A 15 7.27 1.60 12.94
C SER A 15 6.34 2.81 12.88
N ASP A 16 6.76 3.94 13.45
CA ASP A 16 5.87 5.08 13.67
C ASP A 16 5.57 5.87 12.39
N GLN A 17 6.26 5.55 11.28
CA GLN A 17 6.13 6.21 9.99
C GLN A 17 5.52 5.29 8.91
N TYR A 18 4.92 4.17 9.34
CA TYR A 18 4.12 3.30 8.48
C TYR A 18 2.78 3.93 8.13
N LYS A 19 2.42 3.88 6.85
CA LYS A 19 1.07 4.14 6.33
C LYS A 19 0.60 2.95 5.52
N SER A 20 -0.66 2.55 5.74
CA SER A 20 -1.35 1.63 4.82
C SER A 20 -1.49 2.29 3.45
N ILE A 21 -1.52 1.48 2.39
CA ILE A 21 -1.83 1.92 1.03
C ILE A 21 -3.24 2.52 0.92
N THR A 22 -4.14 2.24 1.85
CA THR A 22 -5.48 2.85 1.89
C THR A 22 -5.51 4.21 2.60
N SER A 23 -4.35 4.71 3.06
CA SER A 23 -4.24 5.99 3.78
C SER A 23 -4.39 7.20 2.84
N ASN A 24 -5.03 8.26 3.34
CA ASN A 24 -5.13 9.56 2.65
C ASN A 24 -3.91 10.48 2.93
N THR A 25 -2.78 9.94 3.41
CA THR A 25 -1.55 10.73 3.64
C THR A 25 -0.97 11.23 2.32
N SER A 26 -0.34 12.41 2.33
CA SER A 26 0.32 12.96 1.14
C SER A 26 1.77 12.49 1.05
N MET A 27 2.25 12.20 -0.16
CA MET A 27 3.68 11.96 -0.40
C MET A 27 4.53 13.20 -0.06
N SER A 28 3.97 14.40 -0.12
CA SER A 28 4.68 15.64 0.21
C SER A 28 4.99 15.78 1.71
N ASP A 29 4.44 14.92 2.56
CA ASP A 29 4.65 14.96 4.01
C ASP A 29 6.00 14.32 4.42
N GLY A 30 6.66 13.57 3.51
CA GLY A 30 7.93 12.89 3.76
C GLY A 30 9.12 13.51 3.03
N ASP A 31 10.31 13.46 3.66
CA ASP A 31 11.57 13.81 3.00
C ASP A 31 12.11 12.66 2.14
N VAL A 32 11.78 11.42 2.55
CA VAL A 32 12.12 10.18 1.85
C VAL A 32 10.87 9.30 1.84
N ILE A 33 10.50 8.79 0.67
CA ILE A 33 9.35 7.89 0.52
C ILE A 33 9.86 6.49 0.21
N VAL A 34 9.43 5.51 1.00
CA VAL A 34 9.64 4.08 0.74
C VAL A 34 8.30 3.46 0.40
N PHE A 35 8.13 3.12 -0.87
CA PHE A 35 6.91 2.55 -1.40
C PHE A 35 7.12 1.06 -1.67
N CYS A 36 6.56 0.19 -0.84
CA CYS A 36 6.66 -1.26 -1.01
C CYS A 36 5.37 -1.93 -0.50
N PRO A 37 4.22 -1.65 -1.13
CA PRO A 37 2.96 -2.12 -0.59
C PRO A 37 2.83 -3.63 -0.70
N ASP A 38 2.65 -4.27 0.45
CA ASP A 38 2.09 -5.60 0.48
C ASP A 38 0.59 -5.50 0.20
N MET A 39 0.16 -6.00 -0.96
CA MET A 39 -1.26 -6.07 -1.31
C MET A 39 -1.99 -7.18 -0.54
N SER A 40 -1.25 -8.07 0.12
CA SER A 40 -1.82 -9.13 0.94
C SER A 40 -2.39 -8.54 2.23
N GLY A 41 -3.65 -8.89 2.54
CA GLY A 41 -4.34 -8.45 3.76
C GLY A 41 -5.16 -7.16 3.61
N GLU A 42 -4.76 -6.22 2.75
CA GLU A 42 -5.53 -4.99 2.48
C GLU A 42 -6.58 -5.20 1.37
N TYR A 43 -6.32 -6.14 0.45
CA TYR A 43 -7.20 -6.43 -0.68
C TYR A 43 -7.65 -7.89 -0.68
N HIS A 44 -8.83 -8.14 -1.24
CA HIS A 44 -9.46 -9.44 -1.26
C HIS A 44 -9.27 -10.15 -2.60
N PHE A 45 -8.97 -11.45 -2.50
CA PHE A 45 -8.74 -12.34 -3.63
C PHE A 45 -9.85 -13.40 -3.71
N ASP A 46 -10.30 -13.72 -4.93
CA ASP A 46 -11.30 -14.74 -5.24
C ASP A 46 -10.74 -15.79 -6.22
N GLY A 47 -9.80 -16.58 -5.70
CA GLY A 47 -9.19 -17.70 -6.42
C GLY A 47 -7.97 -17.28 -7.23
N TYR A 48 -7.74 -17.99 -8.35
CA TYR A 48 -6.53 -17.84 -9.14
C TYR A 48 -6.85 -17.71 -10.63
N PHE A 49 -6.10 -16.87 -11.32
CA PHE A 49 -6.09 -16.74 -12.78
C PHE A 49 -4.64 -16.92 -13.27
N GLU A 50 -4.42 -17.90 -14.15
CA GLU A 50 -3.06 -18.26 -14.63
C GLU A 50 -2.04 -18.48 -13.51
N GLY A 51 -2.49 -19.10 -12.41
CA GLY A 51 -1.64 -19.36 -11.23
C GLY A 51 -1.36 -18.14 -10.34
N LYS A 52 -1.91 -16.97 -10.66
CA LYS A 52 -1.79 -15.75 -9.85
C LYS A 52 -3.07 -15.51 -9.04
N PRO A 53 -2.97 -15.01 -7.79
CA PRO A 53 -4.14 -14.60 -7.03
C PRO A 53 -4.99 -13.62 -7.84
N LYS A 54 -6.28 -13.95 -7.99
CA LYS A 54 -7.23 -13.13 -8.72
C LYS A 54 -7.90 -12.19 -7.72
N LEU A 55 -7.86 -10.90 -7.98
CA LEU A 55 -8.54 -9.91 -7.15
C LEU A 55 -10.04 -10.00 -7.38
N THR A 56 -10.81 -9.75 -6.32
CA THR A 56 -12.24 -9.49 -6.45
C THR A 56 -12.49 -8.25 -7.31
N GLU A 57 -13.68 -8.12 -7.90
CA GLU A 57 -14.03 -6.92 -8.65
C GLU A 57 -13.95 -5.65 -7.79
N THR A 58 -14.44 -5.73 -6.54
CA THR A 58 -14.36 -4.63 -5.57
C THR A 58 -12.91 -4.23 -5.31
N SER A 59 -12.05 -5.19 -4.94
CA SER A 59 -10.64 -4.88 -4.64
C SER A 59 -9.84 -4.44 -5.87
N SER A 60 -10.22 -4.87 -7.07
CA SER A 60 -9.63 -4.35 -8.31
C SER A 60 -9.88 -2.85 -8.47
N ARG A 61 -11.11 -2.39 -8.16
CA ARG A 61 -11.47 -0.96 -8.19
C ARG A 61 -10.81 -0.17 -7.06
N GLU A 62 -10.68 -0.77 -5.88
CA GLU A 62 -10.02 -0.15 -4.72
C GLU A 62 -8.53 0.07 -5.00
N ILE A 63 -7.82 -0.96 -5.49
CA ILE A 63 -6.41 -0.83 -5.88
C ILE A 63 -6.24 0.27 -6.94
N GLU A 64 -7.12 0.34 -7.94
CA GLU A 64 -7.03 1.39 -8.96
C GLU A 64 -7.21 2.80 -8.36
N ARG A 65 -8.16 2.96 -7.44
CA ARG A 65 -8.40 4.22 -6.74
C ARG A 65 -7.20 4.59 -5.86
N ASP A 66 -6.74 3.67 -5.02
CA ASP A 66 -5.69 3.94 -4.05
C ASP A 66 -4.35 4.20 -4.77
N SER A 67 -4.06 3.48 -5.86
CA SER A 67 -2.88 3.71 -6.70
C SER A 67 -2.90 5.05 -7.45
N LYS A 68 -4.06 5.71 -7.59
CA LYS A 68 -4.16 7.06 -8.17
C LYS A 68 -3.99 8.17 -7.12
N HIS A 69 -4.18 7.84 -5.84
CA HIS A 69 -4.01 8.77 -4.73
C HIS A 69 -2.52 8.99 -4.42
N TRP A 70 -1.75 7.90 -4.38
CA TRP A 70 -0.29 7.94 -4.23
C TRP A 70 0.38 8.34 -5.54
#